data_AF-A0A4P1QXA6-F1
#
_entry.id   AF-A0A4P1QXA6-F1
#
_cell.length_a   1.000
_cell.length_b   1.000
_cell.length_c   1.000
_cell.angle_alpha   90.00
_cell.angle_beta   90.00
_cell.angle_gamma   90.00
#
_symmetry.space_group_name_H-M   'P 1'
#
loop_
_entity.id
_entity.type
_entity.pdbx_description
1 polymer ?
#
loop_
_entity_poly.entity_id
_entity_poly.type
_entity_poly.pdbx_seq_one_letter_code
_entity_poly.pdbx_strand_id
1 'polypeptide(L)'
;MSSLVGPLVLSPDSGYRVWEDPSFIKWRKRESHVTLHCRDSVEGSLKYWYKRNQVDHLVSKSAVWNDDAIDEALDCCAFWVKDLPFVKSLSGHWKFFLADSPTLSLIKFLKVISRIWSGNFCLVCL
;
A
#
# COMPACT_ATOMS: atom_id res chain seq x y z
N MET A 1 3.57 -35.40 -13.88
CA MET A 1 2.20 -34.95 -14.24
C MET A 1 2.23 -33.44 -14.33
N SER A 2 1.90 -32.89 -15.49
CA SER A 2 1.91 -31.44 -15.74
C SER A 2 0.72 -30.80 -15.04
N SER A 3 0.96 -29.95 -14.04
CA SER A 3 -0.09 -29.17 -13.38
C SER A 3 -0.42 -27.97 -14.28
N LEU A 4 -1.57 -28.04 -14.94
CA LEU A 4 -2.15 -26.93 -15.70
C LEU A 4 -2.70 -25.90 -14.70
N VAL A 5 -1.82 -25.07 -14.13
CA VAL A 5 -2.24 -23.86 -13.43
C VAL A 5 -2.61 -22.82 -14.49
N GLY A 6 -3.82 -22.95 -15.03
CA GLY A 6 -4.43 -21.90 -15.84
C GLY A 6 -4.66 -20.63 -15.01
N PRO A 7 -4.76 -19.45 -15.63
CA PRO A 7 -5.07 -18.23 -14.90
C PRO A 7 -6.46 -18.35 -14.27
N LEU A 8 -6.54 -18.41 -12.94
CA LEU A 8 -7.78 -18.32 -12.18
C LEU A 8 -8.47 -16.96 -12.40
N VAL A 9 -9.30 -16.86 -13.43
CA VAL A 9 -10.18 -15.69 -13.59
C VAL A 9 -11.16 -15.71 -12.41
N LEU A 10 -10.90 -14.88 -11.40
CA LEU A 10 -11.81 -14.64 -10.29
C LEU A 10 -13.06 -13.92 -10.84
N SER A 11 -14.06 -14.70 -11.24
CA SER A 11 -15.37 -14.16 -11.59
C SER A 11 -16.10 -13.77 -10.32
N PRO A 12 -16.56 -12.52 -10.18
CA PRO A 12 -17.30 -12.06 -8.99
C PRO A 12 -18.67 -12.76 -8.80
N ASP A 13 -19.16 -13.47 -9.83
CA ASP A 13 -20.45 -14.18 -9.82
C ASP A 13 -20.37 -15.67 -9.42
N SER A 14 -19.19 -16.22 -9.13
CA SER A 14 -19.05 -17.67 -8.88
C SER A 14 -19.45 -18.11 -7.46
N GLY A 15 -19.78 -17.17 -6.56
CA GLY A 15 -20.03 -17.45 -5.15
C GLY A 15 -18.78 -17.91 -4.36
N TYR A 16 -17.65 -18.05 -5.04
CA TYR A 16 -16.39 -18.49 -4.46
C TYR A 16 -15.72 -17.36 -3.66
N ARG A 17 -15.48 -17.63 -2.38
CA ARG A 17 -14.90 -16.67 -1.43
C ARG A 17 -13.41 -16.88 -1.32
N VAL A 18 -12.66 -16.11 -2.10
CA VAL A 18 -11.20 -16.17 -2.20
C VAL A 18 -10.50 -16.01 -0.85
N TRP A 19 -11.08 -15.23 0.06
CA TRP A 19 -10.54 -15.00 1.41
C TRP A 19 -10.77 -16.16 2.39
N GLU A 20 -11.56 -17.18 2.03
CA GLU A 20 -11.77 -18.39 2.84
C GLU A 20 -10.88 -19.57 2.39
N ASP A 21 -10.17 -19.45 1.27
CA ASP A 21 -9.28 -20.51 0.74
C ASP A 21 -7.82 -20.29 1.18
N PRO A 22 -7.26 -21.18 2.03
CA PRO A 22 -5.87 -21.06 2.50
C PRO A 22 -4.82 -21.29 1.41
N SER A 23 -5.19 -21.92 0.30
CA SER A 23 -4.31 -22.16 -0.84
C SER A 23 -4.15 -20.90 -1.70
N PHE A 24 -5.08 -19.95 -1.56
CA PHE A 24 -5.09 -18.73 -2.35
C PHE A 24 -4.40 -17.58 -1.60
N ILE A 25 -3.13 -17.33 -1.93
CA ILE A 25 -2.31 -16.33 -1.21
C ILE A 25 -2.16 -15.02 -1.99
N LYS A 26 -2.12 -15.06 -3.33
CA LYS A 26 -1.91 -13.86 -4.17
C LYS A 26 -2.51 -13.99 -5.57
N TRP A 27 -3.03 -12.88 -6.10
CA TRP A 27 -3.45 -12.73 -7.48
C TRP A 27 -2.70 -11.58 -8.16
N ARG A 28 -2.04 -11.83 -9.30
CA ARG A 28 -1.32 -10.81 -10.09
C ARG A 28 -0.38 -9.89 -9.28
N LYS A 29 0.07 -10.35 -8.10
CA LYS A 29 1.05 -9.65 -7.27
C LYS A 29 2.45 -9.94 -7.83
N ARG A 30 3.29 -8.90 -7.95
CA ARG A 30 4.71 -9.06 -8.32
C ARG A 30 5.43 -9.94 -7.31
N GLU A 31 6.53 -10.56 -7.74
CA GLU A 31 7.39 -11.33 -6.84
C GLU A 31 8.03 -10.45 -5.77
N SER A 32 8.26 -11.03 -4.60
CA SER A 32 8.95 -10.36 -3.50
C SER A 32 10.38 -10.03 -3.93
N HIS A 33 10.78 -8.78 -3.67
CA HIS A 33 12.10 -8.26 -3.97
C HIS A 33 12.53 -7.31 -2.85
N VAL A 34 13.82 -7.02 -2.78
CA VAL A 34 14.36 -5.99 -1.88
C VAL A 34 13.76 -4.64 -2.25
N THR A 35 13.47 -3.78 -1.27
CA THR A 35 12.88 -2.47 -1.50
C THR A 35 13.71 -1.66 -2.50
N LEU A 36 13.11 -1.40 -3.67
CA LEU A 36 13.71 -0.58 -4.70
C LEU A 36 13.24 0.86 -4.52
N HIS A 37 14.11 1.72 -4.02
CA HIS A 37 13.86 3.16 -4.02
C HIS A 37 14.27 3.72 -5.39
N CYS A 38 13.29 4.18 -6.17
CA CYS A 38 13.50 4.75 -7.50
C CYS A 38 14.24 6.10 -7.40
N ARG A 39 15.56 6.04 -7.38
CA ARG A 39 16.44 7.21 -7.46
C ARG A 39 17.14 7.29 -8.81
N ASP A 40 17.52 8.51 -9.14
CA ASP A 40 18.23 8.89 -10.36
C ASP A 40 19.75 8.63 -10.28
N SER A 41 20.32 8.58 -9.06
CA SER A 41 21.76 8.58 -8.82
C SER A 41 22.19 7.72 -7.61
N VAL A 42 23.45 7.27 -7.62
CA VAL A 42 24.05 6.46 -6.55
C VAL A 42 24.32 7.32 -5.31
N GLU A 43 24.89 8.52 -5.49
CA GLU A 43 25.19 9.49 -4.43
C GLU A 43 23.92 9.89 -3.68
N GLY A 44 22.86 10.09 -4.47
CA GLY A 44 21.54 10.36 -3.95
C GLY A 44 21.04 9.24 -3.03
N SER A 45 21.23 8.00 -3.45
CA SER A 45 20.78 6.81 -2.71
C SER A 45 21.55 6.68 -1.39
N LEU A 46 22.87 6.90 -1.42
CA LEU A 46 23.71 6.88 -0.22
C LEU A 46 23.30 7.98 0.78
N LYS A 47 23.09 9.22 0.29
CA LYS A 47 22.66 10.36 1.11
C LYS A 47 21.27 10.13 1.74
N TYR A 48 20.36 9.48 1.01
CA TYR A 48 19.03 9.13 1.50
C TYR A 48 19.10 8.18 2.70
N TRP A 49 19.89 7.10 2.58
CA TRP A 49 20.08 6.11 3.64
C TRP A 49 20.79 6.72 4.85
N TYR A 50 21.88 7.45 4.62
CA TYR A 50 22.68 8.01 5.72
C TYR A 50 21.87 8.97 6.61
N LYS A 51 21.04 9.84 6.00
CA LYS A 51 20.18 10.76 6.74
C LYS A 51 19.09 10.07 7.56
N ARG A 52 18.64 8.88 7.15
CA ARG A 52 17.50 8.17 7.75
C ARG A 52 17.89 7.08 8.73
N ASN A 53 19.15 6.65 8.70
CA ASN A 53 19.70 5.77 9.74
C ASN A 53 19.95 6.49 11.08
N GLN A 54 19.79 7.81 11.13
CA GLN A 54 19.96 8.63 12.34
C GLN A 54 18.69 8.66 13.19
N VAL A 55 18.18 7.49 13.59
CA VAL A 55 16.99 7.38 14.45
C VAL A 55 17.41 7.56 15.91
N ASP A 56 16.83 8.54 16.60
CA ASP A 56 17.03 8.74 18.04
C ASP A 56 16.00 7.94 18.84
N HIS A 57 16.49 6.97 19.61
CA HIS A 57 15.67 6.13 20.47
C HIS A 57 14.95 6.91 21.59
N LEU A 58 15.46 8.06 22.01
CA LEU A 58 14.82 8.88 23.04
C LEU A 58 13.54 9.53 22.50
N VAL A 59 13.57 9.98 21.25
CA VAL A 59 12.40 10.56 20.56
C VAL A 59 11.29 9.52 20.38
N SER A 60 11.66 8.24 20.18
CA SER A 60 10.66 7.16 20.11
C SER A 60 9.86 6.98 21.40
N LYS A 61 10.44 7.30 22.57
CA LYS A 61 9.74 7.16 23.86
C LYS A 61 8.74 8.27 24.13
N SER A 62 8.86 9.40 23.44
CA SER A 62 7.93 10.53 23.54
C SER A 62 6.80 10.49 22.52
N ALA A 63 6.74 9.45 21.67
CA ALA A 63 5.73 9.31 20.63
C ALA A 63 4.31 9.27 21.24
N VAL A 64 3.42 10.08 20.67
CA VAL A 64 2.03 10.18 21.09
C VAL A 64 1.19 9.13 20.32
N TRP A 65 0.16 8.57 20.97
CA TRP A 65 -0.71 7.52 20.41
C TRP A 65 -2.20 7.93 20.34
N ASN A 66 -2.48 9.22 20.44
CA ASN A 66 -3.83 9.78 20.37
C ASN A 66 -4.09 10.39 18.98
N ASP A 67 -5.17 11.16 18.83
CA ASP A 67 -5.53 11.80 17.55
C ASP A 67 -4.47 12.82 17.08
N ASP A 68 -3.67 13.40 17.97
CA ASP A 68 -2.57 14.30 17.62
C ASP A 68 -1.45 13.56 16.85
N ALA A 69 -1.40 12.23 16.96
CA ALA A 69 -0.46 11.40 16.21
C ALA A 69 -0.76 11.35 14.71
N ILE A 70 -1.97 11.75 14.27
CA ILE A 70 -2.36 11.73 12.86
C ILE A 70 -1.47 12.70 12.05
N ASP A 71 -1.31 13.93 12.54
CA ASP A 71 -0.50 14.94 11.84
C ASP A 71 0.99 14.54 11.81
N GLU A 72 1.51 14.03 12.93
CA GLU A 72 2.89 13.52 12.99
C GLU A 72 3.11 12.33 12.05
N ALA A 73 2.12 11.44 11.92
CA ALA A 73 2.19 10.33 10.97
C ALA A 73 2.19 10.81 9.52
N LEU A 74 1.39 11.83 9.19
CA LEU A 74 1.37 12.43 7.85
C LEU A 74 2.69 13.13 7.51
N ASP A 75 3.27 13.88 8.46
CA ASP A 75 4.59 14.51 8.32
C ASP A 75 5.69 13.46 8.15
N CYS A 76 5.62 12.37 8.90
CA CYS A 76 6.52 11.23 8.76
C CYS A 76 6.41 10.63 7.34
N CYS A 77 5.19 10.35 6.86
CA CYS A 77 4.99 9.86 5.49
C CYS A 77 5.54 10.83 4.44
N ALA A 78 5.33 12.13 4.61
CA ALA A 78 5.87 13.17 3.71
C ALA A 78 7.41 13.18 3.73
N PHE A 79 8.02 13.01 4.91
CA PHE A 79 9.47 12.88 5.07
C PHE A 79 10.03 11.65 4.33
N TRP A 80 9.35 10.50 4.37
CA TRP A 80 9.81 9.28 3.69
C TRP A 80 9.81 9.40 2.17
N VAL A 81 8.86 10.13 1.59
CA VAL A 81 8.80 10.34 0.14
C VAL A 81 9.56 11.58 -0.34
N LYS A 82 10.10 12.38 0.58
CA LYS A 82 10.83 13.60 0.26
C LYS A 82 12.04 13.32 -0.64
N ASP A 83 12.16 14.10 -1.70
CA ASP A 83 13.23 14.04 -2.71
C ASP A 83 13.27 12.70 -3.49
N LEU A 84 12.16 11.96 -3.56
CA LEU A 84 12.02 10.77 -4.41
C LEU A 84 11.27 11.14 -5.71
N PRO A 85 11.94 11.16 -6.88
CA PRO A 85 11.35 11.71 -8.11
C PRO A 85 10.20 10.87 -8.70
N PHE A 86 10.15 9.58 -8.38
CA PHE A 86 9.16 8.63 -8.96
C PHE A 86 8.19 8.05 -7.91
N VAL A 87 8.23 8.55 -6.68
CA VAL A 87 7.39 8.06 -5.59
C VAL A 87 6.39 9.12 -5.20
N LYS A 88 5.11 8.73 -5.09
CA LYS A 88 4.04 9.60 -4.60
C LYS A 88 3.40 8.96 -3.37
N SER A 89 3.36 9.71 -2.28
CA SER A 89 2.62 9.28 -1.09
C SER A 89 1.12 9.29 -1.38
N LEU A 90 0.44 8.25 -0.91
CA LEU A 90 -1.02 8.18 -0.86
C LEU A 90 -1.53 8.27 0.60
N SER A 91 -0.66 8.57 1.55
CA SER A 91 -1.05 8.84 2.94
C SER A 91 -1.90 10.10 3.01
N GLY A 92 -2.96 10.07 3.83
CA GLY A 92 -3.89 11.19 3.95
C GLY A 92 -5.24 10.73 4.45
N HIS A 93 -6.23 11.61 4.32
CA HIS A 93 -7.60 11.35 4.71
C HIS A 93 -8.32 10.56 3.62
N TRP A 94 -8.75 9.34 3.94
CA TRP A 94 -9.48 8.48 3.03
C TRP A 94 -10.94 8.36 3.46
N LYS A 95 -11.84 8.28 2.48
CA LYS A 95 -13.24 7.96 2.73
C LYS A 95 -13.36 6.45 2.95
N PHE A 96 -13.56 6.05 4.20
CA PHE A 96 -13.82 4.67 4.56
C PHE A 96 -15.31 4.42 4.75
N PHE A 97 -15.74 3.21 4.39
CA PHE A 97 -17.08 2.72 4.65
C PHE A 97 -16.96 1.41 5.43
N LEU A 98 -17.54 1.38 6.63
CA LEU A 98 -17.58 0.19 7.47
C LEU A 98 -18.90 -0.55 7.22
N ALA A 99 -18.83 -1.84 6.93
CA ALA A 99 -19.98 -2.71 6.71
C ALA A 99 -19.98 -3.85 7.73
N ASP A 100 -21.17 -4.38 8.03
CA ASP A 100 -21.38 -5.53 8.91
C ASP A 100 -21.00 -6.86 8.25
N SER A 101 -21.03 -6.91 6.92
CA SER A 101 -20.76 -8.09 6.12
C SER A 101 -20.16 -7.72 4.75
N PRO A 102 -19.28 -8.56 4.17
CA PRO A 102 -18.64 -8.28 2.87
C PRO A 102 -19.63 -8.32 1.70
N THR A 103 -20.82 -8.90 1.90
CA THR A 103 -21.84 -9.15 0.88
C THR A 103 -22.71 -7.93 0.54
N LEU A 104 -22.88 -6.98 1.46
CA LEU A 104 -24.00 -6.03 1.35
C LEU A 104 -23.78 -4.83 0.40
N SER A 105 -22.57 -4.56 -0.08
CA SER A 105 -22.34 -3.26 -0.77
C SER A 105 -21.15 -3.19 -1.74
N LEU A 106 -20.65 -4.31 -2.26
CA LEU A 106 -19.48 -4.28 -3.16
C LEU A 106 -19.79 -3.61 -4.52
N ILE A 107 -20.98 -3.85 -5.09
CA ILE A 107 -21.34 -3.40 -6.44
C ILE A 107 -21.56 -1.87 -6.51
N LYS A 108 -22.13 -1.26 -5.47
CA LYS A 108 -22.31 0.21 -5.40
C LYS A 108 -21.00 0.94 -5.12
N PHE A 109 -20.14 0.38 -4.27
CA PHE A 109 -18.85 0.98 -3.90
C PHE A 109 -17.85 0.95 -5.06
N LEU A 110 -17.76 -0.17 -5.80
CA LEU A 110 -16.86 -0.31 -6.94
C LEU A 110 -17.22 0.62 -8.12
N LYS A 111 -18.51 0.90 -8.34
CA LYS A 111 -18.97 1.90 -9.33
C LYS A 111 -18.56 3.34 -9.00
N VAL A 112 -18.35 3.66 -7.72
CA VAL A 112 -17.89 4.97 -7.27
C VAL A 112 -16.37 5.10 -7.42
N ILE A 113 -15.61 4.04 -7.12
CA ILE A 113 -14.14 4.03 -7.23
C ILE A 113 -13.65 4.06 -8.68
N SER A 114 -14.31 3.36 -9.61
CA SER A 114 -13.92 3.36 -11.03
C SER A 114 -13.96 4.76 -11.68
N ARG A 115 -14.72 5.69 -11.10
CA ARG A 115 -14.80 7.09 -11.53
C ARG A 115 -13.69 7.99 -10.96
N ILE A 116 -12.97 7.51 -9.95
CA ILE A 116 -11.93 8.27 -9.22
C ILE A 116 -10.53 7.85 -9.65
N TRP A 117 -10.33 6.58 -10.02
CA TRP A 117 -9.02 5.98 -10.33
C TRP A 117 -8.83 5.72 -11.83
N SER A 118 -8.75 6.77 -12.65
CA SER A 118 -8.34 6.69 -14.07
C SER A 118 -6.88 7.11 -14.28
N GLY A 119 -5.96 6.64 -13.44
CA GLY A 119 -4.54 6.97 -13.53
C GLY A 119 -3.64 5.77 -13.22
N ASN A 120 -2.69 5.49 -14.12
CA ASN A 120 -1.63 4.50 -13.93
C ASN A 120 -0.68 4.97 -12.82
N PHE A 121 -0.85 4.49 -11.59
CA PHE A 121 0.12 4.69 -10.52
C PHE A 121 0.60 3.36 -9.95
N CYS A 122 1.92 3.24 -9.86
CA CYS A 122 2.61 2.13 -9.22
C CYS A 122 2.52 2.34 -7.70
N LEU A 123 1.87 1.42 -6.99
CA LEU A 123 1.71 1.45 -5.54
C LEU A 123 3.00 1.00 -4.84
N VAL A 124 3.51 1.81 -3.92
CA VAL A 124 4.44 1.39 -2.87
C VAL A 124 3.80 1.76 -1.54
N CYS A 125 3.24 0.77 -0.85
CA CYS A 125 3.01 0.87 0.59
C CYS A 125 4.31 0.44 1.27
N LEU A 126 4.85 1.31 2.13
CA LEU A 126 5.84 0.92 3.14
C LEU A 126 5.16 0.12 4.24
#